data_AF-A0A816AH33-F1
#
_entry.id   AF-A0A816AH33-F1
#
_cell.length_a   1.000
_cell.length_b   1.000
_cell.length_c   1.000
_cell.angle_alpha   90.00
_cell.angle_beta   90.00
_cell.angle_gamma   90.00
#
_symmetry.space_group_name_H-M   'P 1'
#
loop_
_entity.id
_entity.type
_entity.pdbx_description
1 polymer ?
#
loop_
_entity_poly.entity_id
_entity_poly.type
_entity_poly.pdbx_seq_one_letter_code
_entity_poly.pdbx_strand_id
1 'polypeptide(L)'
;MSTNRRQQSKRKDKRPFQKKNDEIKRTFHAKIGSIKDKQGRDLMEKEDIKKRWREYTEELYKKDTQSIDVNDGSTIELEPDILESEIKWALECKANNKAPGIDEIPAELFKILGDDAVKILLAICQQIWKTQQWPKDWKRSIYIPIPKKGS
;
A
#
# COMPACT_ATOMS: atom_id res chain seq x y z
N MET A 1 28.56 -45.51 45.83
CA MET A 1 28.63 -44.06 45.51
C MET A 1 29.86 -43.89 44.61
N SER A 2 29.86 -43.32 43.42
CA SER A 2 28.85 -42.62 42.62
C SER A 2 29.21 -42.76 41.14
N THR A 3 28.19 -42.62 40.33
CA THR A 3 28.10 -42.88 38.89
C THR A 3 28.87 -41.88 38.02
N ASN A 4 29.55 -42.39 36.99
CA ASN A 4 30.22 -41.62 35.95
C ASN A 4 29.17 -41.15 34.91
N ARG A 5 28.75 -39.88 34.97
CA ARG A 5 27.72 -39.31 34.09
C ARG A 5 28.37 -38.66 32.86
N ARG A 6 28.45 -39.40 31.74
CA ARG A 6 28.73 -38.86 30.40
C ARG A 6 27.69 -37.78 30.05
N GLN A 7 28.10 -36.52 29.98
CA GLN A 7 27.28 -35.47 29.37
C GLN A 7 27.29 -35.64 27.85
N GLN A 8 26.19 -36.15 27.27
CA GLN A 8 25.96 -36.07 25.83
C GLN A 8 25.34 -34.70 25.49
N SER A 9 26.11 -33.86 24.80
CA SER A 9 25.62 -32.64 24.16
C SER A 9 24.64 -33.01 23.03
N LYS A 10 23.33 -32.87 23.27
CA LYS A 10 22.30 -33.01 22.23
C LYS A 10 22.42 -31.83 21.24
N ARG A 11 23.02 -32.06 20.07
CA ARG A 11 23.01 -31.11 18.95
C ARG A 11 21.56 -30.87 18.51
N LYS A 12 21.05 -29.65 18.69
CA LYS A 12 19.71 -29.25 18.22
C LYS A 12 19.67 -29.33 16.69
N ASP A 13 18.70 -30.07 16.17
CA ASP A 13 18.49 -30.25 14.73
C ASP A 13 18.08 -28.92 14.07
N LYS A 14 18.95 -28.36 13.23
CA LYS A 14 18.75 -27.07 12.55
C LYS A 14 17.92 -27.19 11.26
N ARG A 15 17.62 -28.42 10.81
CA ARG A 15 16.89 -28.69 9.57
C ARG A 15 15.52 -28.00 9.48
N PRO A 16 14.69 -27.93 10.54
CA PRO A 16 13.39 -27.25 10.47
C PRO A 16 13.53 -25.74 10.24
N PHE A 17 14.56 -25.14 10.83
CA PHE A 17 14.84 -23.71 10.71
C PHE A 17 15.33 -23.35 9.30
N GLN A 18 16.21 -24.20 8.74
CA GLN A 18 16.68 -24.06 7.36
C GLN A 18 15.52 -24.21 6.37
N LYS A 19 14.67 -25.22 6.54
CA LYS A 19 13.51 -25.45 5.67
C LYS A 19 12.54 -24.27 5.65
N LYS A 20 12.30 -23.66 6.82
CA LYS A 20 11.44 -22.48 6.95
C LYS A 20 12.10 -21.23 6.36
N ASN A 21 13.41 -21.09 6.50
CA ASN A 21 14.17 -20.00 5.86
C ASN A 21 14.17 -20.16 4.34
N ASP A 22 14.29 -21.38 3.82
CA ASP A 22 14.20 -21.68 2.40
C ASP A 22 12.79 -21.42 1.86
N GLU A 23 11.74 -21.72 2.63
CA GLU A 23 10.35 -21.36 2.30
C GLU A 23 10.11 -19.85 2.29
N ILE A 24 10.68 -19.10 3.23
CA ILE A 24 10.60 -17.62 3.25
C ILE A 24 11.40 -17.01 2.09
N LYS A 25 12.55 -17.61 1.74
CA LYS A 25 13.39 -17.21 0.60
C LYS A 25 12.87 -17.69 -0.75
N ARG A 26 11.80 -18.50 -0.79
CA ARG A 26 11.15 -18.83 -2.06
C ARG A 26 10.56 -17.55 -2.63
N THR A 27 11.32 -16.94 -3.52
CA THR A 27 10.86 -15.87 -4.41
C THR A 27 9.62 -16.34 -5.14
N PHE A 28 8.47 -15.75 -4.79
CA PHE A 28 7.22 -15.95 -5.50
C PHE A 28 7.36 -15.36 -6.89
N HIS A 29 7.46 -16.22 -7.90
CA HIS A 29 7.43 -15.81 -9.29
C HIS A 29 5.97 -15.77 -9.71
N ALA A 30 5.36 -14.59 -9.63
CA ALA A 30 4.05 -14.37 -10.21
C ALA A 30 4.13 -14.69 -11.71
N LYS A 31 3.50 -15.78 -12.15
CA LYS A 31 3.22 -15.96 -13.58
C LYS A 31 2.21 -14.89 -13.93
N ILE A 32 2.67 -13.86 -14.64
CA ILE A 32 1.77 -12.91 -15.28
C ILE A 32 0.91 -13.75 -16.25
N GLY A 33 -0.37 -13.92 -15.92
CA GLY A 33 -1.32 -14.59 -16.80
C GLY A 33 -1.55 -13.76 -18.07
N SER A 34 -2.07 -14.41 -19.11
CA SER A 34 -2.57 -13.68 -20.29
C SER A 34 -3.63 -12.67 -19.84
N ILE A 35 -3.56 -11.44 -20.33
CA ILE A 35 -4.64 -10.47 -20.19
C ILE A 35 -5.20 -10.09 -21.55
N LYS A 36 -6.49 -9.75 -21.61
CA LYS A 36 -7.12 -9.39 -22.87
C LYS A 36 -6.89 -7.92 -23.23
N ASP A 37 -6.57 -7.67 -24.50
CA ASP A 37 -6.63 -6.34 -25.10
C ASP A 37 -8.09 -5.85 -25.22
N LYS A 38 -8.28 -4.63 -25.74
CA LYS A 38 -9.62 -4.05 -25.91
C LYS A 38 -10.47 -4.81 -26.92
N GLN A 39 -9.85 -5.52 -27.84
CA GLN A 39 -10.48 -6.32 -28.88
C GLN A 39 -10.69 -7.79 -28.44
N GLY A 40 -10.34 -8.12 -27.20
CA GLY A 40 -10.54 -9.45 -26.61
C GLY A 40 -9.42 -10.46 -26.93
N ARG A 41 -8.30 -10.03 -27.53
CA ARG A 41 -7.14 -10.87 -27.85
C ARG A 41 -6.20 -10.98 -26.65
N ASP A 42 -5.57 -12.14 -26.52
CA ASP A 42 -4.65 -12.44 -25.43
C ASP A 42 -3.28 -11.74 -25.60
N LEU A 43 -2.86 -11.03 -24.56
CA LEU A 43 -1.54 -10.40 -24.43
C LEU A 43 -0.70 -11.20 -23.43
N MET A 44 0.50 -11.60 -23.86
CA MET A 44 1.43 -12.41 -23.05
C MET A 44 2.76 -11.71 -22.75
N GLU A 45 3.12 -10.70 -23.55
CA GLU A 45 4.38 -9.94 -23.39
C GLU A 45 4.27 -8.91 -22.27
N LYS A 46 5.29 -8.82 -21.41
CA LYS A 46 5.26 -7.97 -20.20
C LYS A 46 4.99 -6.50 -20.53
N GLU A 47 5.58 -6.00 -21.61
CA GLU A 47 5.47 -4.62 -22.10
C GLU A 47 4.05 -4.32 -22.56
N ASP A 48 3.43 -5.23 -23.31
CA ASP A 48 2.06 -5.10 -23.80
C ASP A 48 1.06 -5.18 -22.65
N ILE A 49 1.31 -6.07 -21.69
CA ILE A 49 0.51 -6.19 -20.48
C ILE A 49 0.57 -4.91 -19.65
N LYS A 50 1.77 -4.36 -19.44
CA LYS A 50 1.97 -3.09 -18.74
C LYS A 50 1.27 -1.93 -19.45
N LYS A 51 1.35 -1.88 -20.79
CA LYS A 51 0.67 -0.88 -21.61
C LYS A 51 -0.85 -1.00 -21.47
N ARG A 52 -1.38 -2.21 -21.57
CA ARG A 52 -2.82 -2.48 -21.41
C ARG A 52 -3.34 -2.12 -20.01
N TRP A 53 -2.56 -2.36 -18.96
CA TRP A 53 -2.85 -1.89 -17.60
C TRP A 53 -2.90 -0.37 -17.52
N ARG A 54 -1.92 0.33 -18.11
CA ARG A 54 -1.92 1.79 -18.18
C ARG A 54 -3.18 2.31 -18.87
N GLU A 55 -3.47 1.82 -20.08
CA GLU A 55 -4.64 2.22 -20.85
C GLU A 55 -5.94 2.00 -20.06
N TYR A 56 -6.08 0.83 -19.42
CA TYR A 56 -7.24 0.52 -18.58
C TYR A 56 -7.39 1.51 -17.43
N THR A 57 -6.32 1.80 -16.70
CA THR A 57 -6.36 2.72 -15.55
C THR A 57 -6.64 4.17 -15.98
N GLU A 58 -6.05 4.62 -17.09
CA GLU A 58 -6.32 5.95 -17.64
C GLU A 58 -7.78 6.08 -18.07
N GLU A 59 -8.36 5.04 -18.68
CA GLU A 59 -9.79 5.04 -19.04
C GLU A 59 -10.70 4.99 -17.82
N LEU A 60 -10.35 4.17 -16.82
CA LEU A 60 -11.13 4.02 -15.59
C LEU A 60 -11.21 5.33 -14.80
N TYR A 61 -10.14 6.12 -14.79
CA TYR A 61 -10.04 7.37 -14.04
C TYR A 61 -10.13 8.65 -14.90
N LYS A 62 -10.43 8.52 -16.20
CA LYS A 62 -10.85 9.66 -17.02
C LYS A 62 -12.19 10.16 -16.48
N LYS A 63 -12.16 11.16 -15.59
CA LYS A 63 -13.34 11.96 -15.26
C LYS A 63 -13.76 12.76 -16.48
N ASP A 64 -15.06 12.79 -16.76
CA ASP A 64 -15.66 13.84 -17.60
C ASP A 64 -15.30 15.20 -17.00
N THR A 65 -14.37 15.90 -17.62
CA THR A 65 -13.88 17.21 -17.20
C THR A 65 -14.91 18.33 -17.41
N GLN A 66 -16.16 18.03 -17.75
CA GLN A 66 -17.17 19.01 -18.14
C GLN A 66 -18.00 19.62 -17.00
N SER A 67 -17.75 19.34 -15.71
CA SER A 67 -18.63 19.90 -14.67
C SER A 67 -17.95 20.31 -13.36
N ILE A 68 -16.78 20.94 -13.44
CA ILE A 68 -16.35 21.82 -12.34
C ILE A 68 -15.80 23.12 -12.96
N ASP A 69 -16.67 23.87 -13.63
CA ASP A 69 -16.43 25.29 -13.88
C ASP A 69 -16.76 26.02 -12.57
N VAL A 70 -15.75 26.22 -11.72
CA VAL A 70 -15.88 27.07 -10.52
C VAL A 70 -15.82 28.54 -10.96
N ASN A 71 -16.79 28.94 -11.78
CA ASN A 71 -17.06 30.34 -12.10
C ASN A 71 -18.51 30.64 -11.72
N ASP A 72 -18.83 30.46 -10.45
CA ASP A 72 -19.95 31.17 -9.86
C ASP A 72 -19.45 31.89 -8.62
N GLY A 73 -19.61 33.21 -8.62
CA GLY A 73 -19.16 34.17 -7.59
C GLY A 73 -19.89 34.02 -6.25
N SER A 74 -20.29 32.81 -5.90
CA SER A 74 -20.79 32.42 -4.60
C SER A 74 -19.61 32.38 -3.63
N THR A 75 -19.66 33.18 -2.56
CA THR A 75 -18.76 33.07 -1.41
C THR A 75 -18.76 31.61 -0.96
N ILE A 76 -17.69 30.88 -1.27
CA ILE A 76 -17.51 29.49 -0.86
C ILE A 76 -17.43 29.53 0.67
N GLU A 77 -18.49 29.05 1.32
CA GLU A 77 -18.45 28.73 2.74
C GLU A 77 -17.31 27.74 2.92
N LEU A 78 -16.22 28.19 3.53
CA LEU A 78 -15.05 27.34 3.74
C LEU A 78 -15.50 26.23 4.69
N GLU A 79 -15.48 24.99 4.20
CA GLU A 79 -15.59 23.81 5.06
C GLU A 79 -14.59 23.95 6.22
N PRO A 80 -14.98 23.53 7.43
CA PRO A 80 -14.20 23.77 8.64
C PRO A 80 -12.80 23.15 8.54
N ASP A 81 -11.88 23.68 9.35
CA ASP A 81 -10.55 23.12 9.49
C ASP A 81 -10.61 21.65 9.95
N ILE A 82 -9.68 20.82 9.46
CA ILE A 82 -9.60 19.40 9.82
C ILE A 82 -9.33 19.30 11.32
N LEU A 83 -10.07 18.46 12.01
CA LEU A 83 -10.00 18.31 13.46
C LEU A 83 -9.00 17.23 13.87
N GLU A 84 -8.37 17.43 15.02
CA GLU A 84 -7.48 16.43 15.62
C GLU A 84 -8.20 15.09 15.86
N SER A 85 -9.47 15.14 16.25
CA SER A 85 -10.30 13.94 16.46
C SER A 85 -10.51 13.12 15.19
N GLU A 86 -10.59 13.77 14.03
CA GLU A 86 -10.71 13.09 12.74
C GLU A 86 -9.44 12.34 12.39
N ILE A 87 -8.27 12.95 12.65
CA ILE A 87 -6.97 12.30 12.46
C ILE A 87 -6.79 11.12 13.41
N LYS A 88 -7.15 11.29 14.69
CA LYS A 88 -7.12 10.22 15.70
C LYS A 88 -7.99 9.04 15.27
N TRP A 89 -9.24 9.33 14.90
CA TRP A 89 -10.17 8.30 14.44
C TRP A 89 -9.67 7.59 13.18
N ALA A 90 -9.15 8.32 12.19
CA ALA A 90 -8.60 7.74 10.96
C ALA A 90 -7.41 6.81 11.24
N LEU A 91 -6.52 7.19 12.17
CA LEU A 91 -5.41 6.33 12.60
C LEU A 91 -5.90 5.06 13.28
N GLU A 92 -6.86 5.16 14.19
CA GLU A 92 -7.42 3.99 14.89
C GLU A 92 -8.09 3.01 13.93
N CYS A 93 -8.90 3.52 13.00
CA CYS A 93 -9.61 2.73 12.00
C CYS A 93 -8.69 2.12 10.93
N LYS A 94 -7.47 2.65 10.75
CA LYS A 94 -6.53 2.12 9.76
C LYS A 94 -6.16 0.67 10.10
N ALA A 95 -6.37 -0.25 9.16
CA ALA A 95 -6.03 -1.65 9.37
C ALA A 95 -4.51 -1.88 9.46
N ASN A 96 -4.09 -2.80 10.35
CA ASN A 96 -2.71 -3.25 10.48
C ASN A 96 -2.38 -4.32 9.41
N ASN A 97 -1.09 -4.60 9.25
CA ASN A 97 -0.42 -5.54 8.36
C ASN A 97 -0.80 -5.34 6.89
N LYS A 98 -1.04 -4.08 6.51
CA LYS A 98 -1.19 -3.70 5.11
C LYS A 98 0.19 -3.44 4.51
N ALA A 99 0.33 -3.73 3.23
CA ALA A 99 1.56 -3.41 2.51
C ALA A 99 1.83 -1.90 2.61
N PRO A 100 3.06 -1.48 2.96
CA PRO A 100 3.41 -0.07 2.97
C PRO A 100 3.40 0.50 1.54
N GLY A 101 3.38 1.82 1.45
CA GLY A 101 3.50 2.52 0.17
C GLY A 101 4.91 2.43 -0.42
N ILE A 102 5.14 3.23 -1.45
CA ILE A 102 6.48 3.40 -2.07
C ILE A 102 7.50 4.03 -1.10
N ASP A 103 7.02 4.69 -0.05
CA ASP A 103 7.81 5.27 1.03
C ASP A 103 8.31 4.23 2.04
N GLU A 104 7.82 2.98 1.96
CA GLU A 104 8.13 1.89 2.87
C GLU A 104 7.71 2.17 4.33
N ILE A 105 6.83 3.16 4.55
CA ILE A 105 6.36 3.53 5.89
C ILE A 105 5.13 2.69 6.25
N PRO A 106 5.21 1.80 7.26
CA PRO A 106 4.06 1.03 7.71
C PRO A 106 3.08 1.93 8.48
N ALA A 107 1.77 1.66 8.34
CA ALA A 107 0.72 2.43 9.00
C ALA A 107 0.81 2.34 10.54
N GLU A 108 1.35 1.24 11.05
CA GLU A 108 1.59 0.96 12.46
C GLU A 108 2.57 1.94 13.08
N LEU A 109 3.51 2.49 12.30
CA LEU A 109 4.44 3.48 12.80
C LEU A 109 3.69 4.67 13.40
N PHE A 110 2.67 5.16 12.71
CA PHE A 110 1.86 6.29 13.18
C PHE A 110 1.05 5.94 14.43
N LYS A 111 0.60 4.68 14.58
CA LYS A 111 -0.08 4.22 15.79
C LYS A 111 0.86 4.16 16.99
N ILE A 112 2.12 3.76 16.78
CA ILE A 112 3.14 3.69 17.83
C ILE A 112 3.54 5.10 18.28
N LEU A 113 3.66 6.03 17.34
CA LEU A 113 4.01 7.43 17.61
C LEU A 113 2.88 8.20 18.34
N GLY A 114 1.63 7.72 18.29
CA GLY A 114 0.52 8.27 19.05
C GLY A 114 0.26 9.75 18.74
N ASP A 115 0.18 10.58 19.79
CA ASP A 115 -0.14 12.01 19.66
C ASP A 115 0.87 12.80 18.80
N ASP A 116 2.14 12.38 18.75
CA ASP A 116 3.13 13.05 17.90
C ASP A 116 2.82 12.82 16.42
N ALA A 117 2.39 11.61 16.04
CA ALA A 117 1.92 11.35 14.68
C ALA A 117 0.66 12.14 14.36
N VAL A 118 -0.26 12.28 15.32
CA VAL A 118 -1.48 13.08 15.14
C VAL A 118 -1.13 14.53 14.81
N LYS A 119 -0.21 15.16 15.57
CA LYS A 119 0.22 16.54 15.32
C LYS A 119 0.87 16.72 13.95
N ILE A 120 1.75 15.79 13.56
CA ILE A 120 2.43 15.83 12.27
C ILE A 120 1.42 15.69 11.12
N LEU A 121 0.54 14.69 11.20
CA LEU A 121 -0.45 14.43 10.17
C LEU A 121 -1.46 15.57 10.07
N LEU A 122 -1.91 16.13 11.19
CA LEU A 122 -2.79 17.29 11.22
C LEU A 122 -2.16 18.47 10.48
N ALA A 123 -0.88 18.79 10.75
CA ALA A 123 -0.18 19.89 10.08
C ALA A 123 -0.12 19.69 8.55
N ILE A 124 0.20 18.47 8.10
CA ILE A 124 0.27 18.14 6.67
C ILE A 124 -1.12 18.22 6.02
N CYS A 125 -2.13 17.61 6.64
CA CYS A 125 -3.51 17.63 6.14
C CYS A 125 -4.05 19.06 6.06
N GLN A 126 -3.79 19.89 7.09
CA GLN A 126 -4.22 21.28 7.11
C GLN A 126 -3.53 22.11 6.03
N GLN A 127 -2.25 21.86 5.77
CA GLN A 127 -1.54 22.51 4.68
C GLN A 127 -2.12 22.13 3.31
N ILE A 128 -2.42 20.84 3.10
CA ILE A 128 -3.05 20.38 1.86
C ILE A 128 -4.44 20.99 1.71
N TRP A 129 -5.22 21.05 2.79
CA TRP A 129 -6.55 21.65 2.82
C TRP A 129 -6.54 23.12 2.41
N LYS A 130 -5.62 23.91 2.98
CA LYS A 130 -5.53 25.35 2.69
C LYS A 130 -4.98 25.64 1.30
N THR A 131 -3.99 24.87 0.86
CA THR A 131 -3.32 25.11 -0.44
C THR A 131 -4.03 24.45 -1.60
N GLN A 132 -4.91 23.48 -1.34
CA GLN A 132 -5.52 22.60 -2.35
C GLN A 132 -4.48 21.91 -3.24
N GLN A 133 -3.25 21.76 -2.75
CA GLN A 133 -2.13 21.18 -3.48
C GLN A 133 -1.66 19.89 -2.84
N TRP A 134 -1.84 18.79 -3.59
CA TRP A 134 -1.32 17.48 -3.21
C TRP A 134 0.21 17.40 -3.38
N PRO A 135 0.94 16.84 -2.40
CA PRO A 135 2.36 16.53 -2.54
C PRO A 135 2.64 15.67 -3.77
N LYS A 136 3.75 15.94 -4.46
CA LYS A 136 4.11 15.21 -5.70
C LYS A 136 4.26 13.71 -5.44
N ASP A 137 4.83 13.33 -4.30
CA ASP A 137 5.02 11.93 -3.95
C ASP A 137 3.70 11.18 -3.74
N TRP A 138 2.66 11.87 -3.26
CA TRP A 138 1.33 11.28 -3.05
C TRP A 138 0.57 11.07 -4.35
N LYS A 139 0.99 11.73 -5.44
CA LYS A 139 0.42 11.54 -6.80
C LYS A 139 1.02 10.34 -7.52
N ARG A 140 1.94 9.59 -6.89
CA ARG A 140 2.59 8.42 -7.47
C ARG A 140 1.96 7.14 -6.91
N SER A 141 1.61 6.21 -7.78
CA SER A 141 1.09 4.90 -7.40
C SER A 141 1.88 3.76 -8.04
N ILE A 142 1.99 2.65 -7.32
CA ILE A 142 2.54 1.39 -7.83
C ILE A 142 1.38 0.41 -8.00
N TYR A 143 1.26 -0.19 -9.18
CA TYR A 143 0.28 -1.22 -9.47
C TYR A 143 0.95 -2.59 -9.46
N ILE A 144 0.50 -3.46 -8.55
CA ILE A 144 0.95 -4.85 -8.48
C ILE A 144 -0.25 -5.74 -8.80
N PRO A 145 -0.31 -6.36 -9.99
CA PRO A 145 -1.40 -7.27 -10.34
C PRO A 145 -1.32 -8.53 -9.47
N ILE A 146 -2.41 -8.85 -8.78
CA ILE A 146 -2.55 -10.07 -7.97
C ILE A 146 -3.52 -11.01 -8.71
N PRO A 147 -3.05 -12.13 -9.27
CA PRO A 147 -3.93 -13.11 -9.90
C PRO A 147 -4.93 -13.68 -8.89
N LYS A 148 -6.22 -13.72 -9.27
CA LYS A 148 -7.23 -14.41 -8.45
C LYS A 148 -7.07 -15.92 -8.60
N LYS A 149 -7.35 -16.66 -7.53
CA LYS A 149 -7.37 -18.13 -7.57
C LYS A 149 -8.46 -18.60 -8.54
N GLY A 150 -8.08 -19.42 -9.52
CA GLY A 150 -9.01 -20.01 -10.50
C GLY A 150 -9.24 -19.18 -11.76
N SER A 151 -8.47 -18.11 -11.97
CA SER A 151 -8.33 -17.42 -13.27
C SER A 151 -7.09 -17.91 -14.01
#